data_AF-A0A3G7TKX7-F1
#
_entry.id   AF-A0A3G7TKX7-F1
#
_cell.length_a   1.000
_cell.length_b   1.000
_cell.length_c   1.000
_cell.angle_alpha   90.00
_cell.angle_beta   90.00
_cell.angle_gamma   90.00
#
_symmetry.space_group_name_H-M   'P 1'
#
loop_
_entity.id
_entity.type
_entity.pdbx_description
1 polymer ?
#
loop_
_entity_poly.entity_id
_entity_poly.type
_entity_poly.pdbx_seq_one_letter_code
_entity_poly.pdbx_strand_id
1 'polypeptide(L)' 'MTSPIIPWMGGKRRLADRLIPLFPPHECYVEVFAGGAALYFMRP' A
#
# COMPACT_ATOMS: atom_id res chain seq x y z
N MET A 1 -10.90 -13.48 5.90
CA MET A 1 -9.67 -12.88 6.47
C MET A 1 -8.66 -12.69 5.35
N THR A 2 -8.17 -11.48 5.10
CA THR A 2 -7.11 -11.24 4.11
C THR A 2 -5.78 -11.76 4.67
N SER A 3 -5.18 -12.76 4.03
CA SER A 3 -3.84 -13.25 4.39
C SER A 3 -2.81 -12.57 3.47
N PRO A 4 -2.07 -11.56 3.96
CA PRO A 4 -1.03 -10.93 3.16
C PRO A 4 0.12 -11.93 2.89
N ILE A 5 0.75 -11.84 1.71
CA ILE A 5 1.91 -12.66 1.36
C ILE A 5 3.03 -12.45 2.40
N ILE A 6 3.25 -11.19 2.78
CA ILE A 6 4.18 -10.79 3.85
C ILE A 6 3.36 -10.15 4.97
N PRO A 7 3.17 -10.83 6.13
CA PRO A 7 2.59 -10.18 7.30
C PRO A 7 3.59 -9.16 7.86
N TRP A 8 3.15 -7.90 8.00
CA TRP A 8 4.02 -6.80 8.42
C TRP A 8 3.34 -5.94 9.47
N MET A 9 4.04 -5.67 10.58
CA MET A 9 3.55 -4.76 11.61
C MET A 9 3.39 -3.34 11.02
N GLY A 10 2.21 -2.74 11.22
CA GLY A 10 1.89 -1.44 10.63
C GLY A 10 1.48 -1.47 9.15
N GLY A 11 1.24 -2.66 8.58
CA GLY A 11 0.76 -2.84 7.22
C GLY A 11 -0.53 -2.06 6.92
N LYS A 12 -0.55 -1.33 5.81
CA LYS A 12 -1.60 -0.36 5.46
C LYS A 12 -2.76 -0.95 4.62
N ARG A 13 -2.84 -2.27 4.46
CA ARG A 13 -3.85 -2.95 3.61
C ARG A 13 -5.29 -2.51 3.91
N ARG A 14 -5.66 -2.43 5.19
CA ARG A 14 -7.01 -2.00 5.64
C ARG A 14 -7.31 -0.53 5.39
N LEU A 15 -6.30 0.28 5.09
CA LEU A 15 -6.42 1.71 4.81
C LEU A 15 -6.29 2.01 3.31
N ALA A 16 -6.00 1.02 2.47
CA ALA A 16 -5.70 1.20 1.05
C ALA A 16 -6.83 1.95 0.32
N ASP A 17 -8.09 1.52 0.52
CA ASP A 17 -9.27 2.13 -0.11
C ASP A 17 -9.46 3.61 0.23
N ARG A 18 -8.91 4.06 1.36
CA ARG A 18 -8.94 5.47 1.79
C ARG A 18 -7.72 6.26 1.33
N LEU A 19 -6.56 5.62 1.25
CA LEU A 19 -5.28 6.29 0.97
C LEU A 19 -5.01 6.43 -0.53
N ILE A 20 -5.28 5.38 -1.32
CA ILE A 20 -4.99 5.35 -2.76
C ILE A 20 -5.71 6.47 -3.52
N PRO A 21 -7.01 6.78 -3.27
CA PRO A 21 -7.68 7.90 -3.95
C PRO A 21 -7.08 9.28 -3.63
N LEU A 22 -6.28 9.40 -2.58
CA LEU A 22 -5.62 10.64 -2.18
C LEU A 22 -4.25 10.81 -2.81
N PHE A 23 -3.76 9.82 -3.56
CA PHE A 23 -2.47 9.93 -4.25
C PHE A 23 -2.59 10.94 -5.40
N PRO A 24 -1.67 11.91 -5.50
CA PRO A 24 -1.65 12.82 -6.64
C PRO A 24 -1.28 12.05 -7.92
N PRO A 25 -1.60 12.56 -9.13
CA PRO A 25 -1.08 12.00 -10.37
C PRO A 25 0.45 11.93 -10.35
N HIS A 26 1.01 10.80 -10.75
CA HIS A 26 2.44 10.56 -10.75
C HIS A 26 2.84 9.56 -11.84
N GLU A 27 4.02 9.74 -12.42
CA GLU A 27 4.62 8.78 -13.36
C GLU A 27 5.40 7.69 -12.62
N CYS A 28 6.07 8.07 -11.53
CA CYS A 28 6.84 7.18 -10.68
C CYS A 28 6.28 7.18 -9.25
N TYR A 29 6.10 6.00 -8.68
CA TYR A 29 5.66 5.81 -7.30
C TYR A 29 6.79 5.21 -6.48
N VAL A 30 7.12 5.86 -5.37
CA VAL A 30 8.24 5.47 -4.52
C VAL A 30 7.77 5.35 -3.07
N GLU A 31 7.96 4.17 -2.48
CA GLU A 31 7.74 3.92 -1.06
C GLU A 31 9.09 3.70 -0.36
N VAL A 32 9.67 4.76 0.21
CA VAL A 32 10.95 4.65 0.95
C VAL A 32 10.81 3.71 2.17
N PHE A 33 9.60 3.61 2.73
CA PHE A 33 9.27 2.75 3.86
C PHE A 33 8.15 1.76 3.50
N ALA A 34 8.38 0.93 2.49
CA ALA A 34 7.36 0.01 1.96
C ALA A 34 6.90 -1.04 2.98
N GLY A 35 7.80 -1.54 3.83
CA GLY A 35 7.50 -2.68 4.71
C GLY A 35 6.98 -3.88 3.92
N GLY A 36 5.79 -4.38 4.23
CA GLY A 36 5.10 -5.41 3.44
C GLY A 36 4.52 -4.95 2.09
N ALA A 37 4.82 -3.72 1.63
CA ALA A 37 4.47 -3.16 0.32
C ALA A 37 2.96 -3.22 -0.02
N ALA A 38 2.10 -3.08 1.00
CA ALA A 38 0.66 -3.30 0.85
C ALA A 38 0.00 -2.32 -0.15
N LEU A 39 0.41 -1.06 -0.17
CA LEU A 39 -0.15 -0.06 -1.10
C LEU A 39 0.46 -0.23 -2.50
N TYR A 40 1.77 -0.50 -2.59
CA TYR A 40 2.43 -0.84 -3.85
C TYR A 40 1.73 -1.95 -4.63
N PHE A 41 1.29 -3.04 -3.97
CA PHE A 41 0.58 -4.14 -4.63
C PHE A 41 -0.93 -3.93 -4.81
N MET A 42 -1.53 -2.94 -4.14
CA MET A 42 -2.97 -2.67 -4.21
C MET A 42 -3.34 -1.45 -5.06
N ARG A 43 -2.37 -0.58 -5.37
CA ARG A 43 -2.58 0.52 -6.31
C ARG A 43 -2.81 -0.04 -7.74
N PRO A 44 -3.65 0.64 -8.54
CA PRO A 44 -3.90 0.26 -9.93
C PRO A 44 -2.68 0.45 -10.84
#